data_AF-A0A6J4S4I9-F1
#
_entry.id   AF-A0A6J4S4I9-F1
#
_cell.length_a   1.000
_cell.length_b   1.000
_cell.length_c   1.000
_cell.angle_alpha   90.00
_cell.angle_beta   90.00
_cell.angle_gamma   90.00
#
_symmetry.space_group_name_H-M   'P 1'
#
loop_
_entity.id
_entity.type
_entity.pdbx_description
1 polymer ?
#
loop_
_entity_poly.entity_id
_entity_poly.type
_entity_poly.pdbx_seq_one_letter_code
_entity_poly.pdbx_strand_id
1 'polypeptide(L)'
;MAAALVEMAARFAPAAGEPGAGEATPLAIEARRARAAALELAERELESYGPVLEALRSDAGPRRDERLRAALSQAADAPLEIAACSARVAELGVAALAAGGEHLRGDALTGVLLAEAARAAAVELVEIDLAGFDRDPRRREALRHGDNAAAARRRALG
;
A
#
# COMPACT_ATOMS: atom_id res chain seq x y z
N MET A 1 -2.98 -8.22 -4.49
CA MET A 1 -3.95 -9.20 -3.94
C MET A 1 -4.91 -8.58 -2.92
N ALA A 2 -4.42 -7.91 -1.87
CA ALA A 2 -5.27 -7.30 -0.82
C ALA A 2 -6.46 -6.48 -1.37
N ALA A 3 -6.20 -5.52 -2.25
CA ALA A 3 -7.24 -4.69 -2.87
C ALA A 3 -8.27 -5.49 -3.68
N ALA A 4 -7.87 -6.62 -4.27
CA ALA A 4 -8.78 -7.47 -5.03
C ALA A 4 -9.75 -8.22 -4.13
N LEU A 5 -9.30 -8.71 -2.97
CA LEU A 5 -10.16 -9.33 -1.96
C LEU A 5 -11.15 -8.32 -1.38
N VAL A 6 -10.68 -7.11 -1.09
CA VAL A 6 -11.53 -6.00 -0.62
C VAL A 6 -12.55 -5.60 -1.69
N GLU A 7 -12.15 -5.50 -2.96
CA GLU A 7 -13.08 -5.22 -4.06
C GLU A 7 -14.15 -6.30 -4.19
N MET A 8 -13.75 -7.57 -4.10
CA MET A 8 -14.69 -8.70 -4.17
C MET A 8 -15.70 -8.63 -3.01
N ALA A 9 -15.22 -8.48 -1.78
CA ALA A 9 -16.09 -8.35 -0.60
C ALA A 9 -17.03 -7.15 -0.73
N ALA A 10 -16.53 -5.99 -1.15
CA ALA A 10 -17.33 -4.78 -1.34
C ALA A 10 -18.38 -4.91 -2.46
N ARG A 11 -18.09 -5.69 -3.51
CA ARG A 11 -19.01 -5.92 -4.63
C ARG A 11 -20.17 -6.83 -4.25
N PHE A 12 -19.91 -7.83 -3.42
CA PHE A 12 -20.91 -8.82 -3.02
C PHE A 12 -21.55 -8.54 -1.66
N ALA A 13 -21.12 -7.49 -0.94
CA ALA A 13 -21.70 -7.07 0.33
C ALA A 13 -23.23 -6.87 0.28
N PRO A 14 -23.83 -6.21 -0.75
CA PRO A 14 -25.29 -6.07 -0.87
C PRO A 14 -26.00 -7.34 -1.33
N ALA A 15 -25.27 -8.34 -1.82
CA ALA A 15 -25.83 -9.48 -2.55
C ALA A 15 -26.42 -10.59 -1.67
N ALA A 16 -26.32 -10.49 -0.34
CA ALA A 16 -26.94 -11.44 0.57
C ALA A 16 -28.46 -11.17 0.69
N GLY A 17 -29.20 -11.38 -0.40
CA GLY A 17 -30.67 -11.45 -0.40
C GLY A 17 -31.43 -10.29 -1.06
N GLU A 18 -30.77 -9.29 -1.67
CA GLU A 18 -31.43 -8.11 -2.23
C GLU A 18 -31.27 -7.92 -3.76
N PRO A 19 -32.23 -7.26 -4.44
CA PRO A 19 -32.09 -6.83 -5.84
C PRO A 19 -30.92 -5.84 -6.01
N GLY A 20 -30.03 -6.06 -7.00
CA GLY A 20 -28.81 -5.26 -7.21
C GLY A 20 -27.50 -5.98 -6.82
N ALA A 21 -27.62 -7.22 -6.33
CA ALA A 21 -26.51 -8.14 -6.11
C ALA A 21 -25.53 -8.19 -7.31
N GLY A 22 -24.29 -7.74 -7.11
CA GLY A 22 -23.21 -7.78 -8.12
C GLY A 22 -22.99 -6.49 -8.91
N GLU A 23 -23.80 -5.44 -8.70
CA GLU A 23 -23.51 -4.09 -9.16
C GLU A 23 -22.29 -3.49 -8.44
N ALA A 24 -21.57 -2.59 -9.11
CA ALA A 24 -20.39 -1.97 -8.54
C ALA A 24 -20.79 -0.92 -7.50
N THR A 25 -20.70 -1.27 -6.21
CA THR A 25 -20.85 -0.31 -5.10
C THR A 25 -19.76 0.77 -5.17
N PRO A 26 -19.99 1.99 -4.64
CA PRO A 26 -18.95 3.01 -4.52
C PRO A 26 -17.67 2.46 -3.86
N LEU A 27 -17.83 1.63 -2.83
CA LEU A 27 -16.73 0.97 -2.14
C LEU A 27 -15.95 0.01 -3.06
N ALA A 28 -16.65 -0.79 -3.87
CA ALA A 28 -16.01 -1.67 -4.86
C ALA A 28 -15.28 -0.89 -5.96
N ILE A 29 -15.81 0.27 -6.35
CA ILE A 29 -15.15 1.16 -7.32
C ILE A 29 -13.84 1.73 -6.73
N GLU A 30 -13.86 2.18 -5.47
CA GLU A 30 -12.66 2.65 -4.79
C GLU A 30 -11.61 1.54 -4.62
N ALA A 31 -12.03 0.34 -4.21
CA ALA A 31 -11.14 -0.81 -4.09
C ALA A 31 -10.53 -1.21 -5.44
N ARG A 32 -11.30 -1.13 -6.53
CA ARG A 32 -10.79 -1.35 -7.90
C ARG A 32 -9.74 -0.33 -8.30
N ARG A 33 -9.98 0.96 -8.01
CA ARG A 33 -9.00 2.03 -8.26
C ARG A 33 -7.72 1.80 -7.46
N ALA A 34 -7.85 1.44 -6.18
CA ALA A 34 -6.71 1.10 -5.34
C ALA A 34 -5.96 -0.13 -5.87
N ARG A 35 -6.67 -1.14 -6.41
CA ARG A 35 -6.04 -2.31 -7.06
C ARG A 35 -5.24 -1.91 -8.29
N ALA A 36 -5.79 -1.05 -9.16
CA ALA A 36 -5.09 -0.57 -10.34
C ALA A 36 -3.83 0.23 -9.94
N ALA A 37 -3.98 1.17 -9.01
CA ALA A 37 -2.86 1.96 -8.49
C ALA A 37 -1.77 1.07 -7.86
N ALA A 38 -2.14 0.04 -7.10
CA ALA A 38 -1.18 -0.89 -6.51
C ALA A 38 -0.37 -1.68 -7.56
N LEU A 39 -0.96 -2.00 -8.71
CA LEU A 39 -0.25 -2.65 -9.81
C LEU A 39 0.73 -1.69 -10.50
N GLU A 40 0.29 -0.47 -10.79
CA GLU A 40 1.16 0.57 -11.36
C GLU A 40 2.34 0.89 -10.43
N LEU A 41 2.09 0.97 -9.13
CA LEU A 41 3.12 1.19 -8.12
C LEU A 41 4.12 0.04 -8.01
N ALA A 42 3.65 -1.22 -8.18
CA ALA A 42 4.55 -2.37 -8.17
C ALA A 42 5.55 -2.35 -9.33
N GLU A 43 5.11 -1.94 -10.52
CA GLU A 43 6.00 -1.76 -11.68
C GLU A 43 6.98 -0.59 -11.46
N ARG A 44 6.49 0.55 -10.95
CA ARG A 44 7.35 1.69 -10.61
C ARG A 44 8.42 1.33 -9.58
N GLU A 45 8.06 0.55 -8.58
CA GLU A 45 9.01 0.08 -7.56
C GLU A 45 10.04 -0.90 -8.12
N LEU A 46 9.63 -1.77 -9.05
CA LEU A 46 10.57 -2.67 -9.74
C LEU A 46 11.65 -1.90 -10.50
N GLU A 47 11.30 -0.74 -11.07
CA GLU A 47 12.21 0.10 -11.85
C GLU A 47 13.01 1.11 -11.00
N SER A 48 12.54 1.45 -9.79
CA SER A 48 13.05 2.55 -8.96
C SER A 48 14.53 2.37 -8.57
N TYR A 49 14.98 1.12 -8.44
CA TYR A 49 16.33 0.81 -7.97
C TYR A 49 17.41 0.81 -9.07
N GLY A 50 17.01 0.88 -10.35
CA GLY A 50 17.96 0.91 -11.49
C GLY A 50 19.05 1.98 -11.36
N PRO A 51 18.68 3.27 -11.15
CA PRO A 51 19.63 4.36 -10.94
C PRO A 51 20.55 4.17 -9.72
N VAL A 52 20.05 3.53 -8.65
CA VAL A 52 20.86 3.21 -7.46
C VAL A 52 21.98 2.23 -7.83
N LEU A 53 21.65 1.17 -8.57
CA LEU A 53 22.62 0.18 -9.05
C LEU A 53 23.63 0.78 -10.04
N GLU A 54 23.21 1.71 -10.89
CA GLU A 54 24.10 2.45 -11.79
C GLU A 54 25.09 3.33 -11.03
N ALA A 55 24.62 4.07 -10.03
CA ALA A 55 25.48 4.86 -9.17
C ALA A 55 26.49 3.95 -8.43
N LEU A 56 26.03 2.81 -7.89
CA LEU A 56 26.90 1.90 -7.17
C LEU A 56 28.03 1.31 -8.03
N ARG A 57 27.77 1.05 -9.31
CA ARG A 57 28.74 0.54 -10.30
C ARG A 57 29.75 1.58 -10.81
N SER A 58 29.50 2.86 -10.58
CA SER A 58 30.43 3.93 -10.96
C SER A 58 31.68 3.96 -10.07
N ASP A 59 32.77 4.56 -10.57
CA ASP A 59 33.99 4.79 -9.79
C ASP A 59 33.73 5.61 -8.54
N ALA A 60 34.38 5.24 -7.44
CA ALA A 60 34.25 5.90 -6.16
C ALA A 60 34.70 7.37 -6.22
N GLY A 61 33.95 8.25 -5.56
CA GLY A 61 34.28 9.67 -5.46
C GLY A 61 33.04 10.55 -5.24
N PRO A 62 33.24 11.86 -5.03
CA PRO A 62 32.16 12.77 -4.61
C PRO A 62 30.95 12.77 -5.54
N ARG A 63 31.19 12.72 -6.86
CA ARG A 63 30.11 12.67 -7.87
C ARG A 63 29.28 11.39 -7.80
N ARG A 64 29.91 10.26 -7.47
CA ARG A 64 29.19 8.99 -7.27
C ARG A 64 28.31 9.10 -6.04
N ASP A 65 28.83 9.64 -4.95
CA ASP A 65 28.09 9.75 -3.69
C ASP A 65 26.89 10.70 -3.79
N GLU A 66 27.04 11.79 -4.56
CA GLU A 66 25.93 12.69 -4.91
C GLU A 66 24.84 11.99 -5.74
N ARG A 67 25.23 11.26 -6.79
CA ARG A 67 24.28 10.49 -7.61
C ARG A 67 23.58 9.40 -6.80
N LEU A 68 24.33 8.70 -5.95
CA LEU A 68 23.79 7.64 -5.09
C LEU A 68 22.78 8.22 -4.11
N ARG A 69 23.10 9.34 -3.44
CA ARG A 69 22.14 10.03 -2.57
C ARG A 69 20.88 10.44 -3.33
N ALA A 70 21.02 11.09 -4.50
CA ALA A 70 19.86 11.48 -5.29
C ALA A 70 18.99 10.27 -5.70
N ALA A 71 19.62 9.19 -6.15
CA ALA A 71 18.94 7.96 -6.55
C ALA A 71 18.21 7.30 -5.38
N LEU A 72 18.84 7.18 -4.20
CA LEU A 72 18.20 6.63 -2.99
C LEU A 72 17.01 7.49 -2.54
N SER A 73 17.17 8.81 -2.54
CA SER A 73 16.06 9.72 -2.24
C SER A 73 14.90 9.54 -3.22
N GLN A 74 15.17 9.31 -4.51
CA GLN A 74 14.13 9.06 -5.51
C GLN A 74 13.50 7.67 -5.36
N ALA A 75 14.30 6.65 -5.03
CA ALA A 75 13.83 5.29 -4.83
C ALA A 75 12.78 5.21 -3.71
N ALA A 76 12.94 6.02 -2.65
CA ALA A 76 12.00 6.09 -1.54
C ALA A 76 10.57 6.56 -1.90
N ASP A 77 10.35 7.16 -3.08
CA ASP A 77 9.03 7.69 -3.46
C ASP A 77 8.02 6.56 -3.74
N ALA A 78 8.43 5.51 -4.45
CA ALA A 78 7.53 4.41 -4.79
C ALA A 78 7.09 3.59 -3.55
N PRO A 79 7.97 3.20 -2.61
CA PRO A 79 7.57 2.57 -1.35
C PRO A 79 6.66 3.45 -0.49
N LEU A 80 6.87 4.78 -0.48
CA LEU A 80 5.99 5.69 0.25
C LEU A 80 4.56 5.67 -0.31
N GLU A 81 4.43 5.74 -1.63
CA GLU A 81 3.13 5.65 -2.31
C GLU A 81 2.47 4.27 -2.11
N ILE A 82 3.26 3.18 -2.10
CA ILE A 82 2.77 1.83 -1.76
C ILE A 82 2.25 1.78 -0.33
N ALA A 83 2.96 2.39 0.64
CA ALA A 83 2.51 2.46 2.02
C ALA A 83 1.18 3.21 2.15
N ALA A 84 1.03 4.34 1.45
CA ALA A 84 -0.21 5.11 1.41
C ALA A 84 -1.36 4.32 0.77
N CYS A 85 -1.13 3.70 -0.39
CA CYS A 85 -2.11 2.86 -1.08
C CYS A 85 -2.56 1.69 -0.21
N SER A 86 -1.62 1.00 0.41
CA SER A 86 -1.88 -0.15 1.28
C SER A 86 -2.66 0.24 2.54
N ALA A 87 -2.34 1.38 3.17
CA ALA A 87 -3.14 1.91 4.27
C ALA A 87 -4.59 2.22 3.83
N ARG A 88 -4.79 2.80 2.64
CA ARG A 88 -6.13 3.05 2.08
C ARG A 88 -6.88 1.74 1.82
N VAL A 89 -6.22 0.70 1.31
CA VAL A 89 -6.84 -0.62 1.11
C VAL A 89 -7.28 -1.24 2.44
N ALA A 90 -6.48 -1.10 3.51
CA ALA A 90 -6.87 -1.56 4.84
C ALA A 90 -8.15 -0.86 5.34
N GLU A 91 -8.26 0.46 5.16
CA GLU A 91 -9.49 1.21 5.49
C GLU A 91 -10.71 0.76 4.69
N LEU A 92 -10.53 0.55 3.38
CA LEU A 92 -11.60 0.04 2.51
C LEU A 92 -12.04 -1.38 2.93
N GLY A 93 -11.11 -2.21 3.39
CA GLY A 93 -11.40 -3.54 3.93
C GLY A 93 -12.24 -3.49 5.22
N VAL A 94 -11.97 -2.54 6.11
CA VAL A 94 -12.80 -2.30 7.31
C VAL A 94 -14.21 -1.86 6.91
N ALA A 95 -14.34 -0.96 5.92
CA ALA A 95 -15.65 -0.57 5.42
C ALA A 95 -16.39 -1.75 4.77
N ALA A 96 -15.69 -2.63 4.06
CA ALA A 96 -16.27 -3.84 3.47
C ALA A 96 -16.73 -4.84 4.54
N LEU A 97 -15.98 -4.99 5.63
CA LEU A 97 -16.38 -5.80 6.79
C LEU A 97 -17.66 -5.29 7.45
N ALA A 98 -17.83 -3.96 7.54
CA ALA A 98 -19.01 -3.36 8.14
C ALA A 98 -20.25 -3.48 7.23
N ALA A 99 -20.06 -3.48 5.91
CA ALA A 99 -21.15 -3.54 4.94
C ALA A 99 -21.55 -4.98 4.55
N GLY A 100 -20.67 -5.96 4.70
CA GLY A 100 -20.86 -7.33 4.20
C GLY A 100 -21.47 -8.31 5.21
N GLY A 101 -22.12 -9.36 4.70
CA GLY A 101 -22.58 -10.50 5.49
C GLY A 101 -21.45 -11.46 5.92
N GLU A 102 -21.77 -12.41 6.80
CA GLU A 102 -20.81 -13.36 7.40
C GLU A 102 -19.94 -14.10 6.36
N HIS A 103 -20.51 -14.40 5.19
CA HIS A 103 -19.86 -15.13 4.11
C HIS A 103 -18.68 -14.38 3.44
N LEU A 104 -18.60 -13.04 3.56
CA LEU A 104 -17.54 -12.23 2.94
C LEU A 104 -16.55 -11.67 3.97
N ARG A 105 -16.78 -11.96 5.26
CA ARG A 105 -15.94 -11.52 6.37
C ARG A 105 -14.51 -12.01 6.22
N GLY A 106 -14.34 -13.27 5.78
CA GLY A 106 -13.03 -13.89 5.59
C GLY A 106 -12.18 -13.14 4.56
N ASP A 107 -12.75 -12.81 3.40
CA ASP A 107 -12.06 -12.10 2.32
C ASP A 107 -11.70 -10.67 2.71
N ALA A 108 -12.64 -9.95 3.32
CA ALA A 108 -12.41 -8.57 3.75
C ALA A 108 -11.34 -8.51 4.85
N LEU A 109 -11.40 -9.39 5.85
CA LEU A 109 -10.39 -9.48 6.92
C LEU A 109 -9.01 -9.85 6.36
N THR A 110 -8.94 -10.84 5.47
CA THR A 110 -7.70 -11.23 4.80
C THR A 110 -7.12 -10.05 4.01
N GLY A 111 -7.97 -9.30 3.29
CA GLY A 111 -7.60 -8.08 2.60
C GLY A 111 -6.97 -7.04 3.52
N VAL A 112 -7.55 -6.80 4.70
CA VAL A 112 -6.99 -5.87 5.71
C VAL A 112 -5.62 -6.34 6.21
N LEU A 113 -5.48 -7.63 6.55
CA LEU A 113 -4.22 -8.18 7.07
C LEU A 113 -3.09 -8.10 6.04
N LEU A 114 -3.37 -8.46 4.79
CA LEU A 114 -2.39 -8.37 3.71
C LEU A 114 -2.02 -6.91 3.40
N ALA A 115 -2.99 -5.99 3.47
CA ALA A 115 -2.73 -4.57 3.25
C ALA A 115 -1.85 -3.97 4.35
N GLU A 116 -2.08 -4.33 5.61
CA GLU A 116 -1.24 -3.87 6.73
C GLU A 116 0.19 -4.42 6.62
N ALA A 117 0.33 -5.70 6.27
CA ALA A 117 1.64 -6.32 6.06
C ALA A 117 2.40 -5.70 4.87
N ALA A 118 1.72 -5.46 3.74
CA ALA A 118 2.33 -4.78 2.58
C ALA A 118 2.78 -3.37 2.93
N ARG A 119 1.96 -2.65 3.70
CA ARG A 119 2.33 -1.34 4.24
C ARG A 119 3.54 -1.43 5.17
N ALA A 120 3.65 -2.47 6.00
CA ALA A 120 4.80 -2.68 6.89
C ALA A 120 6.09 -2.82 6.12
N ALA A 121 6.09 -3.72 5.13
CA ALA A 121 7.23 -3.88 4.25
C ALA A 121 7.61 -2.58 3.54
N ALA A 122 6.63 -1.84 2.99
CA ALA A 122 6.89 -0.60 2.26
C ALA A 122 7.50 0.50 3.14
N VAL A 123 7.07 0.62 4.41
CA VAL A 123 7.67 1.59 5.35
C VAL A 123 9.12 1.24 5.66
N GLU A 124 9.46 -0.04 5.83
CA GLU A 124 10.86 -0.46 6.02
C GLU A 124 11.73 -0.08 4.82
N LEU A 125 11.21 -0.22 3.60
CA LEU A 125 11.92 0.20 2.38
C LEU A 125 12.17 1.71 2.35
N VAL A 126 11.17 2.54 2.69
CA VAL A 126 11.36 4.00 2.84
C VAL A 126 12.47 4.32 3.85
N GLU A 127 12.50 3.62 4.99
CA GLU A 127 13.50 3.83 6.04
C GLU A 127 14.91 3.44 5.59
N ILE A 128 15.05 2.36 4.83
CA ILE A 128 16.32 1.91 4.24
C ILE A 128 16.84 2.94 3.23
N ASP A 129 16.00 3.36 2.29
CA ASP A 129 16.41 4.31 1.23
C ASP A 129 16.72 5.69 1.80
N LEU A 130 16.04 6.09 2.88
CA LEU A 130 16.22 7.39 3.53
C LEU A 130 17.17 7.34 4.75
N ALA A 131 17.90 6.25 4.98
CA ALA A 131 18.75 6.09 6.16
C ALA A 131 19.81 7.21 6.34
N GLY A 132 20.26 7.82 5.24
CA GLY A 132 21.20 8.96 5.24
C GLY A 132 20.56 10.35 5.24
N PHE A 133 19.22 10.44 5.28
CA PHE A 133 18.45 11.67 5.18
C PHE A 133 17.78 12.00 6.51
N ASP A 134 18.61 12.42 7.47
CA ASP A 134 18.13 12.81 8.79
C ASP A 134 17.09 13.93 8.67
N ARG A 135 15.88 13.66 9.18
CA ARG A 135 14.70 14.55 9.22
C ARG A 135 13.88 14.65 7.93
N ASP A 136 14.13 13.82 6.92
CA ASP A 136 13.26 13.78 5.74
C ASP A 136 11.78 13.59 6.15
N PRO A 137 10.86 14.47 5.72
CA PRO A 137 9.46 14.41 6.12
C PRO A 137 8.75 13.12 5.69
N ARG A 138 9.23 12.46 4.62
CA ARG A 138 8.65 11.22 4.08
C ARG A 138 8.74 10.06 5.07
N ARG A 139 9.77 10.02 5.91
CA ARG A 139 9.88 9.03 7.01
C ARG A 139 8.73 9.14 8.00
N ARG A 140 8.41 10.36 8.43
CA ARG A 140 7.25 10.60 9.31
C ARG A 140 5.93 10.30 8.62
N GLU A 141 5.85 10.52 7.31
CA GLU A 141 4.67 10.19 6.52
C GLU A 141 4.43 8.69 6.40
N ALA A 142 5.47 7.93 6.08
CA ALA A 142 5.48 6.48 6.07
C ALA A 142 4.97 5.91 7.41
N LEU A 143 5.49 6.42 8.54
CA LEU A 143 5.02 6.03 9.88
C LEU A 143 3.53 6.32 10.12
N ARG A 144 3.00 7.46 9.65
CA ARG A 144 1.56 7.77 9.77
C ARG A 144 0.71 6.77 8.99
N HIS A 145 1.14 6.36 7.81
CA HIS A 145 0.48 5.27 7.07
C HIS A 145 0.54 3.95 7.85
N GLY A 146 1.67 3.71 8.55
CA GLY A 146 1.85 2.67 9.57
C GLY A 146 0.73 2.61 10.59
N ASP A 147 0.56 3.71 11.31
CA ASP A 147 -0.41 3.81 12.38
C ASP A 147 -1.85 3.62 11.88
N ASN A 148 -2.17 4.19 10.71
CA ASN A 148 -3.49 4.06 10.09
C ASN A 148 -3.81 2.60 9.72
N ALA A 149 -2.90 1.91 9.03
CA ALA A 149 -3.12 0.50 8.65
C ALA A 149 -3.21 -0.41 9.89
N ALA A 150 -2.39 -0.16 10.91
CA ALA A 150 -2.47 -0.89 12.17
C ALA A 150 -3.79 -0.63 12.91
N ALA A 151 -4.33 0.59 12.86
CA ALA A 151 -5.63 0.94 13.41
C ALA A 151 -6.79 0.26 12.64
N ALA A 152 -6.72 0.22 11.32
CA ALA A 152 -7.65 -0.55 10.49
C ALA A 152 -7.64 -2.04 10.85
N ARG A 153 -6.44 -2.63 11.00
CA ARG A 153 -6.28 -4.03 11.43
C ARG A 153 -6.95 -4.30 12.78
N ARG A 154 -6.73 -3.44 13.78
CA ARG A 154 -7.36 -3.58 15.10
C ARG A 154 -8.89 -3.59 14.99
N ARG A 155 -9.47 -2.61 14.27
CA ARG A 155 -10.92 -2.55 14.04
C ARG A 155 -11.46 -3.78 13.30
N ALA A 156 -10.70 -4.35 12.37
CA ALA A 156 -11.10 -5.54 11.64
C ALA A 156 -11.14 -6.81 12.52
N LEU A 157 -10.24 -6.90 13.51
CA LEU A 157 -10.13 -8.06 14.40
C LEU A 157 -11.12 -8.04 15.58
N GLY A 158 -11.63 -6.86 15.96
CA GLY A 158 -12.52 -6.67 17.12
C GLY A 158 -11.76 -6.06 18.29
#